data_AF-A0A8S3QAA7-F1
#
_entry.id   AF-A0A8S3QAA7-F1
#
_cell.length_a   1.000
_cell.length_b   1.000
_cell.length_c   1.000
_cell.angle_alpha   90.00
_cell.angle_beta   90.00
_cell.angle_gamma   90.00
#
_symmetry.space_group_name_H-M   'P 1'
#
loop_
_entity.id
_entity.type
_entity.pdbx_description
1 polymer ?
#
loop_
_entity_poly.entity_id
_entity_poly.type
_entity_poly.pdbx_seq_one_letter_code
_entity_poly.pdbx_strand_id
1 'polypeptide(L)'
;MPDGYNKPIYFVLCSFLSLSANVLFLQIKYIVKVLLMTVAVIVFDILFHTDSVFQTEGTLSLSVLGSVYTGVMFVALVYFCRQVEFMNRLNFLLKDQCRTEARLSENSASLNMKLLENILPSHVAEYFLTDQAKDQELYSESHENVCIMFASIPNFKEFYQESAARQCIELLNNIIAKFDQVFFKYI
;
A
#
# COMPACT_ATOMS: atom_id res chain seq x y z
N MET A 1 50.60 11.48 -34.55
CA MET A 1 49.66 10.73 -33.68
C MET A 1 48.50 11.65 -33.35
N PRO A 2 47.25 11.32 -33.72
CA PRO A 2 46.15 12.27 -33.72
C PRO A 2 45.34 12.21 -32.42
N ASP A 3 45.87 12.78 -31.34
CA ASP A 3 45.19 12.83 -30.03
C ASP A 3 44.20 14.02 -29.90
N GLY A 4 43.96 14.74 -31.00
CA GLY A 4 43.08 15.91 -31.04
C GLY A 4 41.60 15.60 -31.28
N TYR A 5 41.27 14.49 -31.95
CA TYR A 5 39.90 14.20 -32.42
C TYR A 5 38.96 13.61 -31.35
N ASN A 6 39.49 13.03 -30.27
CA ASN A 6 38.65 12.35 -29.25
C ASN A 6 38.18 13.28 -28.13
N LYS A 7 38.80 14.45 -27.96
CA LYS A 7 38.44 15.46 -26.94
C LYS A 7 36.95 15.85 -26.93
N PRO A 8 36.28 16.11 -28.08
CA PRO A 8 34.85 16.46 -28.09
C PRO A 8 33.93 15.32 -27.63
N ILE A 9 34.30 14.06 -27.90
CA ILE A 9 33.49 12.89 -27.56
C ILE A 9 33.44 12.66 -26.06
N TYR A 10 34.59 12.76 -25.36
CA TYR A 10 34.65 12.59 -23.91
C TYR A 10 33.86 13.67 -23.16
N PHE A 11 33.81 14.89 -23.69
CA PHE A 11 33.07 16.00 -23.09
C PHE A 11 31.54 15.79 -23.17
N VAL A 12 31.04 15.31 -24.31
CA VAL A 12 29.61 14.94 -24.48
C VAL A 12 29.22 13.79 -23.55
N LEU A 13 30.08 12.77 -23.43
CA LEU A 13 29.86 11.65 -22.50
C LEU A 13 29.82 12.10 -21.04
N CYS A 14 30.71 13.02 -20.64
CA CYS A 14 30.73 13.59 -19.30
C CYS A 14 29.45 14.41 -19.00
N SER A 15 28.99 15.19 -19.98
CA SER A 15 27.73 15.93 -19.91
C SER A 15 26.53 15.00 -19.72
N PHE A 16 26.48 13.90 -20.48
CA PHE A 16 25.44 12.88 -20.35
C PHE A 16 25.48 12.17 -18.98
N LEU A 17 26.66 11.81 -18.49
CA LEU A 17 26.84 11.18 -17.18
C LEU A 17 26.39 12.10 -16.04
N SER A 18 26.74 13.39 -16.12
CA SER A 18 26.32 14.39 -15.12
C SER A 18 24.80 14.58 -15.12
N LEU A 19 24.18 14.73 -16.29
CA LEU A 19 22.73 14.88 -16.41
C LEU A 19 21.99 13.61 -15.96
N SER A 20 22.47 12.42 -16.29
CA SER A 20 21.86 11.17 -15.84
C SER A 20 22.04 10.92 -14.34
N ALA A 21 23.18 11.30 -13.74
CA ALA A 21 23.40 11.19 -12.29
C ALA A 21 22.37 12.02 -11.49
N ASN A 22 21.97 13.19 -12.01
CA ASN A 22 20.93 14.01 -11.39
C ASN A 22 19.57 13.29 -11.32
N VAL A 23 19.31 12.29 -12.16
CA VAL A 23 18.07 11.50 -12.14
C VAL A 23 18.00 10.61 -10.90
N LEU A 24 19.13 10.13 -10.38
CA LEU A 24 19.22 9.19 -9.26
C LEU A 24 18.76 9.78 -7.92
N PHE A 25 18.76 11.10 -7.78
CA PHE A 25 18.23 11.80 -6.61
C PHE A 25 16.69 11.80 -6.62
N LEU A 26 16.11 10.63 -6.33
CA LEU A 26 14.66 10.39 -6.32
C LEU A 26 13.94 11.06 -5.13
N GLN A 27 14.68 11.51 -4.11
CA GLN A 27 14.13 12.07 -2.86
C GLN A 27 13.93 13.60 -2.88
N ILE A 28 14.41 14.29 -3.92
CA ILE A 28 14.33 15.76 -4.04
C ILE A 28 13.03 16.17 -4.75
N LYS A 29 12.41 17.28 -4.33
CA LYS A 29 11.24 17.86 -5.02
C LYS A 29 11.57 18.16 -6.48
N TYR A 30 10.65 17.84 -7.41
CA TYR A 30 10.84 18.02 -8.85
C TYR A 30 11.30 19.43 -9.24
N ILE A 31 10.76 20.48 -8.60
CA ILE A 31 11.15 21.88 -8.86
C ILE A 31 12.66 22.10 -8.63
N VAL A 32 13.19 21.57 -7.52
CA VAL A 32 14.63 21.71 -7.18
C VAL A 32 15.48 20.89 -8.14
N LYS A 33 15.00 19.72 -8.57
CA LYS A 33 15.68 18.85 -9.54
C LYS A 33 15.75 19.51 -10.92
N VAL A 34 14.69 20.17 -11.36
CA VAL A 34 14.69 20.93 -12.63
C VAL A 34 15.63 22.13 -12.54
N LEU A 35 15.64 22.87 -11.44
CA LEU A 35 16.57 24.00 -11.24
C LEU A 35 18.04 23.56 -11.29
N LEU A 36 18.39 22.43 -10.67
CA LEU A 36 19.75 21.88 -10.74
C LEU A 36 20.13 21.47 -12.17
N MET A 37 19.20 20.84 -12.89
CA MET A 37 19.40 20.45 -14.28
C MET A 37 19.56 21.65 -15.22
N THR A 38 18.79 22.73 -15.02
CA THR A 38 18.93 23.95 -15.83
C THR A 38 20.28 24.63 -15.58
N VAL A 39 20.72 24.73 -14.32
CA VAL A 39 22.04 25.27 -13.98
C VAL A 39 23.15 24.43 -14.61
N ALA A 40 23.06 23.09 -14.54
CA ALA A 40 24.05 22.20 -15.13
C ALA A 40 24.16 22.39 -16.66
N VAL A 41 23.02 22.48 -17.38
CA VAL A 41 23.01 22.72 -18.83
C VAL A 41 23.65 24.06 -19.19
N ILE A 42 23.32 25.13 -18.47
CA ILE A 42 23.91 26.46 -18.71
C ILE A 42 25.43 26.42 -18.53
N VAL A 43 25.93 25.73 -17.50
CA VAL A 43 27.38 25.57 -17.28
C VAL A 43 28.03 24.80 -18.43
N PHE A 44 27.41 23.71 -18.90
CA PHE A 44 27.93 22.95 -20.04
C PHE A 44 27.92 23.75 -21.35
N ASP A 45 26.88 24.54 -21.62
CA ASP A 45 26.80 25.40 -22.81
C ASP A 45 27.87 26.51 -22.79
N ILE A 46 28.13 27.11 -21.63
CA ILE A 46 29.21 28.10 -21.47
C ILE A 46 30.56 27.44 -21.71
N LEU A 47 30.82 26.27 -21.11
CA LEU A 47 32.06 25.53 -21.32
C LEU A 47 32.28 25.18 -22.80
N PHE A 48 31.23 24.73 -23.50
CA PHE A 48 31.24 24.46 -24.94
C PHE A 48 31.60 25.70 -25.78
N HIS A 49 31.18 26.89 -25.37
CA HIS A 49 31.44 28.14 -26.10
C HIS A 49 32.82 28.76 -25.77
N THR A 50 33.33 28.55 -24.55
CA THR A 50 34.61 29.11 -24.10
C THR A 50 35.83 28.28 -24.47
N ASP A 51 35.67 26.98 -24.75
CA ASP A 51 36.82 26.10 -25.02
C ASP A 51 37.37 26.34 -26.43
N SER A 52 38.61 26.83 -26.50
CA SER A 52 39.30 27.23 -27.74
C SER A 52 39.61 26.06 -28.69
N VAL A 53 39.37 24.82 -28.27
CA VAL A 53 39.49 23.60 -29.10
C VAL A 53 38.42 23.52 -30.19
N PHE A 54 37.28 24.21 -30.01
CA PHE A 54 36.16 24.24 -30.96
C PHE A 54 36.10 25.51 -31.83
N GLN A 55 36.99 26.48 -31.61
CA GLN A 55 37.11 27.72 -32.39
C GLN A 55 38.27 27.65 -33.39
N THR A 56 38.32 26.63 -34.24
CA THR A 56 39.25 26.61 -35.39
C THR A 56 38.49 26.58 -36.70
N GLU A 57 38.88 27.46 -37.62
CA GLU A 57 38.16 27.82 -38.85
C GLU A 57 37.49 26.62 -39.55
N GLY A 58 36.15 26.62 -39.59
CA GLY A 58 35.33 25.61 -40.27
C GLY A 58 34.45 24.69 -39.38
N THR A 59 34.45 24.85 -38.05
CA THR A 59 33.77 23.93 -37.09
C THR A 59 32.42 24.37 -36.54
N LEU A 60 31.77 25.42 -37.09
CA LEU A 60 30.43 25.87 -36.66
C LEU A 60 29.38 24.74 -36.60
N SER A 61 29.52 23.70 -37.41
CA SER A 61 28.61 22.55 -37.39
C SER A 61 28.75 21.66 -36.15
N LEU A 62 29.93 21.56 -35.51
CA LEU A 62 30.16 20.61 -34.41
C LEU A 62 29.72 21.18 -33.07
N SER A 63 29.97 22.47 -32.80
CA SER A 63 29.49 23.15 -31.59
C SER A 63 27.97 23.26 -31.55
N VAL A 64 27.35 23.60 -32.69
CA VAL A 64 25.88 23.67 -32.81
C VAL A 64 25.26 22.28 -32.66
N LEU A 65 25.89 21.24 -33.18
CA LEU A 65 25.41 19.86 -33.02
C LEU A 65 25.52 19.38 -31.57
N GLY A 66 26.57 19.77 -30.84
CA GLY A 66 26.74 19.49 -29.41
C GLY A 66 25.71 20.19 -28.53
N SER A 67 25.43 21.48 -28.78
CA SER A 67 24.40 22.22 -28.03
C SER A 67 23.00 21.68 -28.31
N VAL A 68 22.70 21.32 -29.57
CA VAL A 68 21.43 20.68 -29.94
C VAL A 68 21.28 19.33 -29.24
N TYR A 69 22.32 18.52 -29.19
CA TYR A 69 22.29 17.22 -28.49
C TYR A 69 22.02 17.38 -26.99
N THR A 70 22.73 18.29 -26.32
CA THR A 70 22.54 18.58 -24.88
C THR A 70 21.12 19.09 -24.60
N GLY A 71 20.57 19.96 -25.46
CA GLY A 71 19.21 20.45 -25.36
C GLY A 71 18.14 19.35 -25.51
N VAL A 72 18.29 18.45 -26.50
CA VAL A 72 17.37 17.31 -26.68
C VAL A 72 17.42 16.37 -25.48
N MET A 73 18.61 16.07 -24.98
CA MET A 73 18.80 15.24 -23.79
C MET A 73 18.18 15.86 -22.54
N PHE A 74 18.32 17.18 -22.36
CA PHE A 74 17.68 17.90 -21.26
C PHE A 74 16.16 17.76 -21.29
N VAL A 75 15.52 18.01 -22.44
CA VAL A 75 14.06 17.89 -22.59
C VAL A 75 13.59 16.45 -22.30
N ALA A 76 14.30 15.44 -22.82
CA ALA A 76 13.98 14.04 -22.57
C ALA A 76 14.08 13.68 -21.07
N LEU A 77 15.12 14.15 -20.38
CA LEU A 77 15.31 13.90 -18.95
C LEU A 77 14.27 14.63 -18.09
N VAL A 78 13.87 15.85 -18.45
CA VAL A 78 12.80 16.58 -17.78
C VAL A 78 11.48 15.82 -17.89
N TYR A 79 11.16 15.28 -19.08
CA TYR A 79 9.98 14.45 -19.29
C TYR A 79 10.04 13.17 -18.46
N PHE A 80 11.17 12.45 -18.51
CA PHE A 80 11.37 11.24 -17.72
C PHE A 80 11.22 11.50 -16.22
N CYS A 81 11.81 12.59 -15.70
CA CYS A 81 11.67 12.97 -14.29
C CYS A 81 10.22 13.26 -13.91
N ARG A 82 9.46 13.93 -14.78
CA ARG A 82 8.03 14.18 -14.57
C ARG A 82 7.24 12.86 -14.55
N GLN A 83 7.55 11.94 -15.45
CA GLN A 83 6.89 10.63 -15.53
C GLN A 83 7.16 9.80 -14.26
N VAL A 84 8.40 9.79 -13.77
CA VAL A 84 8.76 9.10 -12.52
C VAL A 84 8.02 9.69 -11.33
N GLU A 85 7.93 11.02 -11.20
CA GLU A 85 7.17 11.63 -10.09
C GLU A 85 5.68 11.28 -10.17
N PHE A 86 5.09 11.35 -11.36
CA PHE A 86 3.69 10.97 -11.57
C PHE A 86 3.44 9.51 -11.18
N MET A 87 4.30 8.60 -11.63
CA MET A 87 4.20 7.19 -11.29
C MET A 87 4.37 6.95 -9.79
N ASN A 88 5.26 7.68 -9.11
CA ASN A 88 5.42 7.59 -7.66
C ASN A 88 4.17 8.05 -6.90
N ARG A 89 3.55 9.16 -7.33
CA ARG A 89 2.28 9.64 -6.74
C ARG A 89 1.14 8.65 -6.98
N LEU A 90 1.05 8.10 -8.18
CA LEU A 90 0.06 7.07 -8.51
C LEU A 90 0.28 5.83 -7.66
N ASN A 91 1.51 5.35 -7.55
CA ASN A 91 1.86 4.21 -6.69
C ASN A 91 1.52 4.47 -5.23
N PHE A 92 1.71 5.69 -4.73
CA PHE A 92 1.31 6.06 -3.38
C PHE A 92 -0.21 5.97 -3.21
N LEU A 93 -0.98 6.55 -4.13
CA LEU A 93 -2.45 6.51 -4.09
C LEU A 93 -2.98 5.08 -4.18
N LEU A 94 -2.45 4.27 -5.10
CA LEU A 94 -2.83 2.86 -5.24
C LEU A 94 -2.50 2.08 -3.96
N LYS A 95 -1.33 2.29 -3.36
CA LYS A 95 -0.98 1.67 -2.08
C LYS A 95 -1.93 2.08 -0.96
N ASP A 96 -2.36 3.33 -0.92
CA ASP A 96 -3.30 3.85 0.07
C ASP A 96 -4.70 3.23 -0.11
N GLN A 97 -5.17 3.15 -1.36
CA GLN A 97 -6.43 2.48 -1.71
C GLN A 97 -6.40 1.00 -1.31
N CYS A 98 -5.36 0.25 -1.70
CA CYS A 98 -5.22 -1.15 -1.33
C CYS A 98 -5.16 -1.36 0.19
N ARG A 99 -4.49 -0.48 0.93
CA ARG A 99 -4.47 -0.54 2.41
C ARG A 99 -5.84 -0.30 3.01
N THR A 100 -6.58 0.65 2.47
CA THR A 100 -7.94 0.97 2.93
C THR A 100 -8.89 -0.19 2.67
N GLU A 101 -8.86 -0.77 1.47
CA GLU A 101 -9.65 -1.95 1.12
C GLU A 101 -9.28 -3.16 1.96
N ALA A 102 -7.99 -3.41 2.18
CA ALA A 102 -7.52 -4.49 3.06
C ALA A 102 -8.08 -4.34 4.48
N ARG A 103 -8.02 -3.12 5.05
CA ARG A 103 -8.55 -2.84 6.40
C ARG A 103 -10.08 -3.02 6.47
N LEU A 104 -10.81 -2.62 5.43
CA LEU A 104 -12.26 -2.82 5.38
C LEU A 104 -12.62 -4.30 5.27
N SER A 105 -11.84 -5.08 4.53
CA SER A 105 -11.97 -6.54 4.44
C SER A 105 -11.73 -7.22 5.79
N GLU A 106 -10.66 -6.87 6.50
CA GLU A 106 -10.36 -7.38 7.85
C GLU A 106 -11.45 -7.05 8.86
N ASN A 107 -11.94 -5.80 8.84
CA ASN A 107 -13.05 -5.39 9.70
C ASN A 107 -14.32 -6.17 9.39
N SER A 108 -14.65 -6.38 8.11
CA SER A 108 -15.84 -7.15 7.72
C SER A 108 -15.70 -8.63 8.11
N ALA A 109 -14.52 -9.22 7.91
CA ALA A 109 -14.23 -10.60 8.31
C ALA A 109 -14.34 -10.79 9.83
N SER A 110 -13.75 -9.89 10.62
CA SER A 110 -13.82 -9.97 12.10
C SER A 110 -15.24 -9.72 12.64
N LEU A 111 -16.03 -8.86 12.01
CA LEU A 111 -17.44 -8.68 12.34
C LEU A 111 -18.26 -9.93 12.00
N ASN A 112 -18.04 -10.51 10.82
CA ASN A 112 -18.70 -11.75 10.42
C ASN A 112 -18.33 -12.91 11.36
N MET A 113 -17.06 -12.99 11.77
CA MET A 113 -16.60 -13.97 12.76
C MET A 113 -17.34 -13.81 14.10
N LYS A 114 -17.43 -12.59 14.64
CA LYS A 114 -18.14 -12.34 15.91
C LYS A 114 -19.64 -12.65 15.81
N LEU A 115 -20.26 -12.39 14.67
CA LEU A 115 -21.67 -12.74 14.44
C LEU A 115 -21.86 -14.26 14.38
N LEU A 116 -20.95 -14.98 13.73
CA LEU A 116 -20.95 -16.43 13.68
C LEU A 116 -20.70 -17.04 15.06
N GLU A 117 -19.73 -16.54 15.82
CA GLU A 117 -19.41 -17.00 17.19
C GLU A 117 -20.57 -16.81 18.18
N ASN A 118 -21.48 -15.88 17.93
CA ASN A 118 -22.68 -15.71 18.75
C ASN A 118 -23.71 -16.84 18.56
N ILE A 119 -23.64 -17.59 17.46
CA ILE A 119 -24.63 -18.62 17.08
C ILE A 119 -23.98 -20.01 17.02
N LEU A 120 -22.71 -20.07 16.64
CA LEU A 120 -21.93 -21.28 16.44
C LEU A 120 -20.72 -21.29 17.38
N PRO A 121 -20.28 -22.47 17.85
CA PRO A 121 -19.00 -22.61 18.52
C PRO A 121 -17.84 -22.14 17.62
N SER A 122 -16.76 -21.63 18.20
CA SER A 122 -15.61 -21.05 17.49
C SER A 122 -15.01 -21.96 16.42
N HIS A 123 -14.78 -23.24 16.73
CA HIS A 123 -14.22 -24.22 15.77
C HIS A 123 -15.14 -24.48 14.57
N VAL A 124 -16.46 -24.41 14.77
CA VAL A 124 -17.45 -24.59 13.71
C VAL A 124 -17.53 -23.33 12.84
N ALA A 125 -17.43 -22.14 13.45
CA ALA A 125 -17.36 -20.88 12.72
C ALA A 125 -16.16 -20.82 11.75
N GLU A 126 -14.98 -21.26 12.19
CA GLU A 126 -13.78 -21.34 11.33
C GLU A 126 -13.95 -22.32 10.16
N TYR A 127 -14.60 -23.46 10.40
CA TYR A 127 -14.94 -24.43 9.35
C TYR A 127 -15.80 -23.79 8.26
N PHE A 128 -16.88 -23.09 8.63
CA PHE A 128 -17.79 -22.44 7.67
C PHE A 128 -17.20 -21.21 6.95
N LEU A 129 -16.18 -20.58 7.52
CA LEU A 129 -15.45 -19.48 6.87
C LEU A 129 -14.41 -19.96 5.86
N THR A 130 -14.07 -21.26 5.88
CA THR A 130 -13.11 -21.87 4.96
C THR A 130 -13.81 -22.32 3.66
N ASP A 131 -13.10 -22.25 2.54
CA ASP A 131 -13.64 -22.56 1.19
C ASP A 131 -14.18 -24.01 1.06
N GLN A 132 -13.83 -24.91 1.99
CA GLN A 132 -14.31 -26.29 2.05
C GLN A 132 -15.79 -26.42 2.44
N ALA A 133 -16.37 -25.41 3.10
CA ALA A 133 -17.78 -25.44 3.50
C ALA A 133 -18.74 -25.02 2.38
N LYS A 134 -18.25 -24.48 1.24
CA LYS A 134 -19.13 -24.04 0.14
C LYS A 134 -19.91 -25.19 -0.52
N ASP A 135 -19.37 -26.40 -0.47
CA ASP A 135 -19.98 -27.59 -1.06
C ASP A 135 -20.68 -28.50 -0.02
N GLN A 136 -20.56 -28.20 1.28
CA GLN A 136 -21.18 -28.97 2.36
C GLN A 136 -22.08 -28.09 3.23
N GLU A 137 -23.38 -28.23 3.01
CA GLU A 137 -24.43 -27.46 3.68
C GLU A 137 -24.63 -27.86 5.15
N LEU A 138 -24.10 -29.02 5.58
CA LEU A 138 -24.30 -29.60 6.92
C LEU A 138 -22.96 -29.98 7.56
N TYR A 139 -22.76 -29.63 8.84
CA TYR A 139 -21.60 -30.03 9.66
C TYR A 139 -22.05 -30.99 10.77
N SER A 140 -21.34 -32.10 10.96
CA SER A 140 -21.61 -33.11 11.98
C SER A 140 -20.32 -33.80 12.42
N GLU A 141 -20.08 -33.86 13.73
CA GLU A 141 -18.91 -34.49 14.33
C GLU A 141 -19.33 -35.43 15.48
N SER A 142 -18.68 -36.59 15.59
CA SER A 142 -18.95 -37.58 16.63
C SER A 142 -17.95 -37.46 17.77
N HIS A 143 -18.42 -37.32 19.00
CA HIS A 143 -17.58 -37.24 20.20
C HIS A 143 -17.90 -38.39 21.17
N GLU A 144 -16.87 -39.12 21.61
CA GLU A 144 -17.05 -40.30 22.49
C GLU A 144 -17.10 -39.95 23.99
N ASN A 145 -16.49 -38.85 24.43
CA ASN A 145 -16.34 -38.47 25.84
C ASN A 145 -16.88 -37.07 26.12
N VAL A 146 -18.20 -36.94 26.19
CA VAL A 146 -18.87 -35.66 26.50
C VAL A 146 -19.79 -35.77 27.71
N CYS A 147 -19.94 -34.68 28.45
CA CYS A 147 -20.90 -34.56 29.55
C CYS A 147 -21.98 -33.56 29.15
N ILE A 148 -23.25 -33.93 29.36
CA ILE A 148 -24.41 -33.07 29.09
C ILE A 148 -25.07 -32.72 30.42
N MET A 149 -25.21 -31.43 30.71
CA MET A 149 -25.89 -30.94 31.89
C MET A 149 -27.17 -30.19 31.48
N PHE A 150 -28.28 -30.52 32.15
CA PHE A 150 -29.53 -29.78 32.02
C PHE A 150 -29.78 -28.98 33.29
N ALA A 151 -30.18 -27.72 33.13
CA ALA A 151 -30.63 -26.87 34.22
C ALA A 151 -32.01 -26.33 33.87
N SER A 152 -32.94 -26.38 34.83
CA SER A 152 -34.28 -25.84 34.67
C SER A 152 -34.63 -24.95 35.86
N ILE A 153 -35.38 -23.88 35.58
CA ILE A 153 -35.91 -23.00 36.61
C ILE A 153 -37.30 -23.52 36.98
N PRO A 154 -37.48 -24.13 38.17
CA PRO A 154 -38.79 -24.62 38.60
C PRO A 154 -39.77 -23.45 38.77
N ASN A 155 -41.05 -23.69 38.49
CA ASN A 155 -42.16 -22.76 38.76
C ASN A 155 -42.05 -21.36 38.13
N PHE A 156 -41.24 -21.16 37.08
CA PHE A 156 -41.07 -19.87 36.43
C PHE A 156 -42.39 -19.26 35.89
N LYS A 157 -43.32 -20.12 35.46
CA LYS A 157 -44.64 -19.73 34.94
C LYS A 157 -45.53 -19.06 36.00
N GLU A 158 -45.39 -19.43 37.27
CA GLU A 158 -46.18 -18.84 38.37
C GLU A 158 -45.65 -17.47 38.79
N PHE A 159 -44.36 -17.22 38.54
CA PHE A 159 -43.71 -15.93 38.77
C PHE A 159 -43.97 -14.93 37.64
N TYR A 160 -44.38 -15.40 36.46
CA TYR A 160 -44.70 -14.54 35.32
C TYR A 160 -46.06 -13.86 35.51
N GLN A 161 -46.04 -12.53 35.70
CA GLN A 161 -47.23 -11.69 35.65
C GLN A 161 -47.12 -10.77 34.44
N GLU A 162 -48.15 -10.70 33.59
CA GLU A 162 -48.13 -9.86 32.37
C GLU A 162 -47.85 -8.38 32.68
N SER A 163 -48.31 -7.88 33.82
CA SER A 163 -48.05 -6.52 34.30
C SER A 163 -46.57 -6.25 34.63
N ALA A 164 -45.78 -7.31 34.89
CA ALA A 164 -44.36 -7.25 35.25
C ALA A 164 -43.46 -7.96 34.22
N ALA A 165 -43.95 -8.25 33.02
CA ALA A 165 -43.25 -9.03 32.00
C ALA A 165 -41.83 -8.52 31.70
N ARG A 166 -41.65 -7.19 31.64
CA ARG A 166 -40.34 -6.56 31.45
C ARG A 166 -39.36 -6.88 32.58
N GLN A 167 -39.81 -6.79 33.83
CA GLN A 167 -38.99 -7.08 35.01
C GLN A 167 -38.65 -8.58 35.08
N CYS A 168 -39.57 -9.46 34.67
CA CYS A 168 -39.30 -10.90 34.55
C CYS A 168 -38.22 -11.21 33.49
N ILE A 169 -38.26 -10.54 32.33
CA ILE A 169 -37.24 -10.71 31.28
C ILE A 169 -35.88 -10.15 31.74
N GLU A 170 -35.86 -8.99 32.40
CA GLU A 170 -34.63 -8.42 32.97
C GLU A 170 -34.02 -9.34 34.03
N LEU A 171 -34.85 -9.94 34.90
CA LEU A 171 -34.39 -10.92 35.88
C LEU A 171 -33.86 -12.20 35.24
N LEU A 172 -34.52 -12.71 34.20
CA LEU A 172 -34.04 -13.88 33.45
C LEU A 172 -32.69 -13.60 32.77
N ASN A 173 -32.54 -12.45 32.12
CA ASN A 173 -31.29 -12.04 31.51
C ASN A 173 -30.16 -11.93 32.54
N ASN A 174 -30.45 -11.42 33.74
CA ASN A 174 -29.49 -11.36 34.84
C ASN A 174 -29.08 -12.75 35.35
N ILE A 175 -30.01 -13.72 35.39
CA ILE A 175 -29.69 -15.10 35.76
C ILE A 175 -28.78 -15.73 34.69
N ILE A 176 -29.14 -15.62 33.41
CA ILE A 176 -28.36 -16.17 32.29
C ILE A 176 -26.97 -15.54 32.23
N ALA A 177 -26.86 -14.21 32.34
CA ALA A 177 -25.57 -13.52 32.34
C ALA A 177 -24.66 -13.95 33.51
N LYS A 178 -25.23 -14.28 34.68
CA LYS A 178 -24.46 -14.84 35.80
C LYS A 178 -23.98 -16.25 35.51
N PHE A 179 -24.78 -17.09 34.85
CA PHE A 179 -24.34 -18.40 34.39
C PHE A 179 -23.20 -18.25 33.39
N ASP A 180 -23.34 -17.39 32.37
CA ASP A 180 -22.29 -17.15 31.37
C ASP A 180 -20.98 -16.72 32.02
N GLN A 181 -21.02 -15.80 32.99
CA GLN A 181 -19.83 -15.38 33.73
C GLN A 181 -19.15 -16.51 34.50
N VAL A 182 -19.93 -17.42 35.09
CA VAL A 182 -19.39 -18.61 35.77
C VAL A 182 -18.76 -19.53 34.73
N PHE A 183 -19.42 -19.78 33.60
CA PHE A 183 -18.86 -20.60 32.54
C PHE A 183 -17.55 -20.04 31.99
N PHE A 184 -17.46 -18.74 31.69
CA PHE A 184 -16.21 -18.09 31.25
C PHE A 184 -15.09 -18.07 32.30
N LYS A 185 -15.40 -18.33 33.57
CA LYS A 185 -14.41 -18.33 34.66
C LYS A 185 -13.86 -19.72 34.96
N TYR A 186 -14.66 -20.76 34.73
CA TYR A 186 -14.32 -22.15 35.07
C TYR A 186 -14.01 -23.02 33.85
N ILE A 187 -14.20 -22.48 32.64
CA ILE A 187 -13.76 -23.02 31.34
C ILE A 187 -12.81 -22.00 30.73
#